data_AF-A0A644Y905-F1
#
_entry.id   AF-A0A644Y905-F1
#
_cell.length_a   1.000
_cell.length_b   1.000
_cell.length_c   1.000
_cell.angle_alpha   90.00
_cell.angle_beta   90.00
_cell.angle_gamma   90.00
#
_symmetry.space_group_name_H-M   'P 1'
#
loop_
_entity.id
_entity.type
_entity.pdbx_description
1 polymer ?
#
loop_
_entity_poly.entity_id
_entity_poly.type
_entity_poly.pdbx_seq_one_letter_code
_entity_poly.pdbx_strand_id
1 'polypeptide(L)'
;MNEVLLIGNGFNRLGEDNSWNKLLIELTAGLDGIILENKSFPLLFEQILMTKQAKTKGDIKAIENEMLDKVIKFSKKIKSSDILKEFTSLSNTILTTNYDYLIEQNISSENFENISISKEAMYSLYRVNQANKKKIWHIHGELNWKKSICLGYERYGANIQKVRNFILQGVTLNEKKENELKIDSLKRRLESNNFESRSWVDYFFMSDISIVGLGLDYHEMDLWWLLDYRVREKSKGIKRITNEIKYYCTDIEHQDDRMRVLKSLGVNTIPIQIEKQADGKLNYYKFYEDVLLDIQKRRKPIISS
;
A
#
# COMPACT_ATOMS: atom_id res chain seq x y z
N MET A 1 -5.03 1.06 -21.33
CA MET A 1 -5.33 1.67 -20.01
C MET A 1 -4.01 2.12 -19.39
N ASN A 2 -4.02 3.20 -18.61
CA ASN A 2 -2.83 3.57 -17.83
C ASN A 2 -2.66 2.52 -16.73
N GLU A 3 -1.55 1.79 -16.75
CA GLU A 3 -1.22 0.80 -15.73
C GLU A 3 -0.70 1.51 -14.47
N VAL A 4 -1.28 1.16 -13.32
CA VAL A 4 -0.92 1.63 -11.98
C VAL A 4 0.01 0.59 -11.36
N LEU A 5 1.03 1.04 -10.63
CA LEU A 5 1.84 0.16 -9.80
C LEU A 5 1.39 0.24 -8.35
N LEU A 6 1.22 -0.90 -7.67
CA LEU A 6 1.11 -0.96 -6.22
C LEU A 6 2.40 -1.58 -5.67
N ILE A 7 3.24 -0.76 -5.04
CA ILE A 7 4.55 -1.15 -4.55
C ILE A 7 4.48 -1.40 -3.04
N GLY A 8 4.98 -2.55 -2.60
CA GLY A 8 5.12 -2.87 -1.17
C GLY A 8 6.55 -2.71 -0.66
N ASN A 9 6.76 -3.12 0.59
CA ASN A 9 8.04 -3.00 1.30
C ASN A 9 9.06 -4.07 0.90
N GLY A 10 8.76 -4.91 -0.09
CA GLY A 10 9.59 -6.05 -0.44
C GLY A 10 10.93 -5.68 -1.06
N PHE A 11 11.03 -4.50 -1.67
CA PHE A 11 12.29 -3.92 -2.12
C PHE A 11 13.28 -3.71 -0.97
N ASN A 12 12.81 -3.61 0.27
CA ASN A 12 13.67 -3.48 1.45
C ASN A 12 14.53 -4.73 1.69
N ARG A 13 14.18 -5.89 1.11
CA ARG A 13 14.99 -7.11 1.15
C ARG A 13 16.31 -6.98 0.38
N LEU A 14 16.42 -5.99 -0.51
CA LEU A 14 17.63 -5.70 -1.27
C LEU A 14 18.62 -4.82 -0.48
N GLY A 15 18.18 -4.22 0.62
CA GLY A 15 19.03 -3.40 1.49
C GLY A 15 19.72 -4.22 2.60
N GLU A 16 20.58 -3.54 3.36
CA GLU A 16 21.17 -4.09 4.58
C GLU A 16 20.06 -4.41 5.61
N ASP A 17 20.19 -5.56 6.27
CA ASP A 17 19.29 -6.20 7.23
C ASP A 17 18.47 -5.24 8.13
N ASN A 18 17.41 -4.67 7.56
CA ASN A 18 16.40 -3.86 8.22
C ASN A 18 15.21 -4.76 8.54
N SER A 19 15.46 -5.84 9.27
CA SER A 19 14.40 -6.77 9.66
C SER A 19 13.42 -6.08 10.61
N TRP A 20 12.14 -6.14 10.28
CA TRP A 20 11.02 -5.69 11.12
C TRP A 20 11.07 -6.27 12.54
N ASN A 21 11.75 -7.40 12.74
CA ASN A 21 12.08 -7.97 14.05
C ASN A 21 12.82 -6.99 14.96
N LYS A 22 13.74 -6.18 14.42
CA LYS A 22 14.46 -5.14 15.19
C LYS A 22 13.50 -4.08 15.71
N LEU A 23 12.54 -3.64 14.90
CA LEU A 23 11.50 -2.71 15.34
C LEU A 23 10.62 -3.33 16.43
N LEU A 24 10.23 -4.61 16.28
CA LEU A 24 9.44 -5.30 17.29
C LEU A 24 10.18 -5.37 18.64
N ILE A 25 11.47 -5.72 18.62
CA ILE A 25 12.32 -5.72 19.82
C ILE A 25 12.37 -4.31 20.45
N GLU A 26 12.52 -3.25 19.65
CA GLU A 26 12.50 -1.87 20.15
C GLU A 26 11.13 -1.46 20.74
N LEU A 27 10.03 -1.97 20.18
CA LEU A 27 8.67 -1.69 20.65
C LEU A 27 8.33 -2.44 21.94
N THR A 28 8.81 -3.69 22.09
CA THR A 28 8.61 -4.53 23.27
C THR A 28 9.65 -4.33 24.37
N ALA A 29 10.66 -3.50 24.15
CA ALA A 29 11.70 -3.22 25.14
C ALA A 29 11.08 -2.84 26.51
N GLY A 30 11.45 -3.60 27.55
CA GLY A 30 10.94 -3.42 28.90
C GLY A 30 9.53 -3.98 29.14
N LEU A 31 8.99 -4.80 28.24
CA LEU A 31 7.73 -5.54 28.42
C LEU A 31 8.02 -7.04 28.53
N ASP A 32 7.37 -7.69 29.48
CA ASP A 32 7.50 -9.13 29.73
C ASP A 32 6.30 -9.88 29.13
N GLY A 33 6.49 -11.15 28.75
CA GLY A 33 5.40 -12.03 28.31
C GLY A 33 4.83 -11.78 26.91
N ILE A 34 5.48 -10.95 26.09
CA ILE A 34 5.07 -10.73 24.70
C ILE A 34 5.79 -11.74 23.80
N ILE A 35 5.06 -12.77 23.37
CA ILE A 35 5.47 -13.71 22.32
C ILE A 35 5.26 -13.03 20.96
N LEU A 36 6.32 -12.92 20.18
CA LEU A 36 6.32 -12.25 18.87
C LEU A 36 5.85 -13.19 17.75
N GLU A 37 6.03 -14.50 17.93
CA GLU A 37 5.70 -15.53 16.97
C GLU A 37 4.18 -15.73 16.85
N ASN A 38 3.75 -16.20 15.67
CA ASN A 38 2.38 -16.62 15.37
C ASN A 38 1.29 -15.54 15.51
N LYS A 39 1.68 -14.26 15.61
CA LYS A 39 0.75 -13.13 15.65
C LYS A 39 1.00 -12.20 14.47
N SER A 40 -0.09 -11.61 14.00
CA SER A 40 0.00 -10.54 13.04
C SER A 40 0.64 -9.31 13.64
N PHE A 41 1.38 -8.56 12.82
CA PHE A 41 1.95 -7.30 13.27
C PHE A 41 0.88 -6.33 13.80
N PRO A 42 -0.28 -6.15 13.15
CA PRO A 42 -1.30 -5.25 13.68
C PRO A 42 -1.85 -5.69 15.05
N LEU A 43 -2.06 -6.99 15.29
CA LEU A 43 -2.47 -7.47 16.62
C LEU A 43 -1.36 -7.32 17.66
N LEU A 44 -0.11 -7.56 17.26
CA LEU A 44 1.03 -7.37 18.12
C LEU A 44 1.20 -5.90 18.52
N PHE A 45 0.93 -4.97 17.59
CA PHE A 45 0.90 -3.54 17.89
C PHE A 45 -0.16 -3.21 18.95
N GLU A 46 -1.38 -3.74 18.84
CA GLU A 46 -2.42 -3.56 19.86
C GLU A 46 -2.01 -4.18 21.21
N GLN A 47 -1.43 -5.39 21.18
CA GLN A 47 -0.95 -6.05 22.39
C GLN A 47 0.12 -5.21 23.10
N ILE A 48 1.09 -4.68 22.36
CA ILE A 48 2.18 -3.85 22.91
C ILE A 48 1.59 -2.57 23.51
N LEU A 49 0.67 -1.91 22.79
CA LEU A 49 0.02 -0.69 23.23
C LEU A 49 -0.73 -0.91 24.56
N MET A 50 -1.56 -1.94 24.64
CA MET A 50 -2.33 -2.26 25.85
C MET A 50 -1.44 -2.74 27.00
N THR A 51 -0.38 -3.50 26.72
CA THR A 51 0.56 -3.95 27.75
C THR A 51 1.33 -2.77 28.35
N LYS A 52 1.81 -1.84 27.50
CA LYS A 52 2.44 -0.59 27.96
C LYS A 52 1.49 0.22 28.81
N GLN A 53 0.26 0.42 28.34
CA GLN A 53 -0.76 1.17 29.08
C GLN A 53 -1.03 0.54 30.45
N ALA A 54 -1.18 -0.78 30.52
CA ALA A 54 -1.44 -1.47 31.77
C ALA A 54 -0.29 -1.32 32.78
N LYS A 55 0.96 -1.36 32.29
CA LYS A 55 2.20 -1.24 33.09
C LYS A 55 2.47 0.18 33.56
N THR A 56 2.30 1.19 32.69
CA THR A 56 2.63 2.58 33.01
C THR A 56 1.45 3.39 33.55
N LYS A 57 0.22 2.90 33.37
CA LYS A 57 -1.03 3.66 33.59
C LYS A 57 -1.07 4.99 32.80
N GLY A 58 -0.31 5.08 31.71
CA GLY A 58 -0.23 6.26 30.87
C GLY A 58 -1.44 6.44 29.94
N ASP A 59 -1.56 7.63 29.37
CA ASP A 59 -2.56 7.92 28.33
C ASP A 59 -2.29 7.10 27.06
N ILE A 60 -3.33 6.43 26.53
CA ILE A 60 -3.22 5.54 25.37
C ILE A 60 -2.72 6.31 24.14
N LYS A 61 -3.19 7.54 23.91
CA LYS A 61 -2.80 8.31 22.73
C LYS A 61 -1.34 8.73 22.83
N ALA A 62 -0.84 9.08 24.01
CA ALA A 62 0.57 9.39 24.23
C ALA A 62 1.46 8.17 23.94
N ILE A 63 1.07 6.98 24.43
CA ILE A 63 1.82 5.73 24.20
C ILE A 63 1.79 5.33 22.72
N GLU A 64 0.63 5.41 22.07
CA GLU A 64 0.49 5.15 20.63
C GLU A 64 1.39 6.09 19.83
N ASN A 65 1.42 7.39 20.18
CA ASN A 65 2.28 8.36 19.52
C ASN A 65 3.78 8.04 19.67
N GLU A 66 4.22 7.59 20.84
CA GLU A 66 5.61 7.15 21.07
C GLU A 66 5.95 5.92 20.22
N MET A 67 5.04 4.94 20.15
CA MET A 67 5.22 3.74 19.33
C MET A 67 5.33 4.11 17.85
N LEU A 68 4.46 5.00 17.36
CA LEU A 68 4.53 5.50 15.99
C LEU A 68 5.82 6.30 15.72
N ASP A 69 6.37 7.02 16.70
CA ASP A 69 7.66 7.71 16.55
C ASP A 69 8.81 6.71 16.36
N LYS A 70 8.77 5.55 17.03
CA LYS A 70 9.73 4.45 16.79
C LYS A 70 9.57 3.85 15.39
N VAL A 71 8.33 3.62 14.94
CA VAL A 71 8.04 3.16 13.56
C VAL A 71 8.60 4.15 12.54
N ILE A 72 8.34 5.46 12.71
CA ILE A 72 8.84 6.51 11.81
C ILE A 72 10.37 6.54 11.81
N LYS A 73 11.00 6.48 12.98
CA LYS A 73 12.46 6.46 13.10
C LYS A 73 13.06 5.23 12.40
N PHE A 74 12.42 4.07 12.51
CA PHE A 74 12.84 2.86 11.82
C PHE A 74 12.69 3.00 10.30
N SER A 75 11.54 3.44 9.82
CA SER A 75 11.27 3.63 8.39
C SER A 75 12.23 4.61 7.72
N LYS A 76 12.69 5.66 8.42
CA LYS A 76 13.70 6.61 7.92
C LYS A 76 15.09 5.98 7.67
N LYS A 77 15.38 4.82 8.25
CA LYS A 77 16.65 4.10 8.06
C LYS A 77 16.64 3.20 6.82
N ILE A 78 15.47 2.98 6.22
CA ILE A 78 15.34 2.14 5.03
C ILE A 78 16.04 2.86 3.87
N LYS A 79 16.89 2.13 3.16
CA LYS A 79 17.63 2.62 1.99
C LYS A 79 16.94 2.13 0.72
N SER A 80 16.96 2.96 -0.32
CA SER A 80 16.50 2.55 -1.64
C SER A 80 17.40 1.46 -2.24
N SER A 81 16.84 0.70 -3.16
CA SER A 81 17.60 -0.10 -4.11
C SER A 81 17.61 0.58 -5.48
N ASP A 82 18.64 0.32 -6.29
CA ASP A 82 18.74 0.92 -7.63
C ASP A 82 17.60 0.46 -8.54
N ILE A 83 17.17 -0.79 -8.41
CA ILE A 83 16.09 -1.35 -9.24
C ILE A 83 14.73 -0.69 -8.96
N LEU A 84 14.50 -0.14 -7.76
CA LEU A 84 13.26 0.60 -7.47
C LEU A 84 13.07 1.79 -8.42
N LYS A 85 14.16 2.44 -8.83
CA LYS A 85 14.15 3.53 -9.82
C LYS A 85 13.56 3.10 -11.16
N GLU A 86 13.90 1.90 -11.62
CA GLU A 86 13.36 1.36 -12.87
C GLU A 86 11.85 1.13 -12.77
N PHE A 87 11.36 0.66 -11.62
CA PHE A 87 9.92 0.53 -11.37
C PHE A 87 9.19 1.88 -11.37
N THR A 88 9.75 2.92 -10.75
CA THR A 88 9.09 4.23 -10.72
C THR A 88 8.93 4.83 -12.12
N SER A 89 9.82 4.47 -13.07
CA SER A 89 9.72 4.88 -14.48
C SER A 89 8.46 4.33 -15.16
N LEU A 90 7.98 3.16 -14.73
CA LEU A 90 6.89 2.45 -15.40
C LEU A 90 5.56 3.20 -15.27
N SER A 91 5.19 3.74 -14.12
CA SER A 91 3.85 4.32 -13.96
C SER A 91 3.87 5.82 -13.71
N ASN A 92 2.84 6.51 -14.22
CA ASN A 92 2.52 7.89 -13.80
C ASN A 92 1.71 7.93 -12.50
N THR A 93 1.24 6.78 -12.02
CA THR A 93 0.48 6.64 -10.77
C THR A 93 0.96 5.42 -10.02
N ILE A 94 1.50 5.65 -8.83
CA ILE A 94 2.05 4.63 -7.95
C ILE A 94 1.25 4.67 -6.64
N LEU A 95 0.79 3.51 -6.21
CA LEU A 95 0.22 3.28 -4.90
C LEU A 95 1.30 2.58 -4.06
N THR A 96 1.35 2.85 -2.76
CA THR A 96 2.30 2.19 -1.87
C THR A 96 1.75 2.03 -0.47
N THR A 97 2.06 0.90 0.15
CA THR A 97 1.80 0.65 1.58
C THR A 97 2.96 1.11 2.46
N ASN A 98 4.07 1.54 1.86
CA ASN A 98 5.26 1.98 2.57
C ASN A 98 5.04 3.39 3.13
N TYR A 99 5.64 3.68 4.28
CA TYR A 99 5.53 4.99 4.91
C TYR A 99 6.57 5.98 4.39
N ASP A 100 7.75 5.48 4.02
CA ASP A 100 8.91 6.25 3.56
C ASP A 100 8.72 6.87 2.16
N TYR A 101 9.60 7.81 1.81
CA TYR A 101 9.56 8.56 0.56
C TYR A 101 10.58 8.08 -0.47
N LEU A 102 10.99 6.80 -0.40
CA LEU A 102 11.99 6.28 -1.33
C LEU A 102 11.48 6.33 -2.78
N ILE A 103 10.19 6.13 -3.01
CA ILE A 103 9.59 6.22 -4.35
C ILE A 103 9.75 7.64 -4.91
N GLU A 104 9.37 8.67 -4.15
CA GLU A 104 9.51 10.07 -4.56
C GLU A 104 10.97 10.45 -4.80
N GLN A 105 11.88 10.04 -3.91
CA GLN A 105 13.32 10.31 -4.01
C GLN A 105 13.97 9.68 -5.25
N ASN A 106 13.45 8.54 -5.73
CA ASN A 106 13.91 7.93 -6.99
C ASN A 106 13.33 8.60 -8.24
N ILE A 107 12.25 9.38 -8.10
CA ILE A 107 11.60 10.08 -9.21
C ILE A 107 12.21 11.47 -9.41
N SER A 108 12.48 12.19 -8.32
CA SER A 108 13.05 13.53 -8.35
C SER A 108 14.04 13.72 -7.20
N SER A 109 15.16 14.38 -7.50
CA SER A 109 16.09 14.91 -6.50
C SER A 109 15.55 16.19 -5.83
N GLU A 110 14.51 16.81 -6.39
CA GLU A 110 13.83 17.96 -5.82
C GLU A 110 12.77 17.54 -4.79
N ASN A 111 12.27 18.52 -4.02
CA ASN A 111 11.14 18.30 -3.12
C ASN A 111 9.88 17.93 -3.92
N PHE A 112 9.12 16.94 -3.45
CA PHE A 112 7.78 16.63 -3.94
C PHE A 112 6.73 17.47 -3.21
N GLU A 113 5.56 17.63 -3.82
CA GLU A 113 4.47 18.43 -3.26
C GLU A 113 3.24 17.59 -2.92
N ASN A 114 2.50 17.99 -1.88
CA ASN A 114 1.23 17.36 -1.54
C ASN A 114 0.07 18.02 -2.30
N ILE A 115 -0.43 17.35 -3.33
CA ILE A 115 -1.51 17.83 -4.22
C ILE A 115 -2.90 17.36 -3.79
N SER A 116 -3.04 16.85 -2.56
CA SER A 116 -4.30 16.29 -2.04
C SER A 116 -5.46 17.28 -2.17
N ILE A 117 -6.61 16.77 -2.61
CA ILE A 117 -7.84 17.56 -2.79
C ILE A 117 -8.46 18.00 -1.46
N SER A 118 -8.16 17.28 -0.36
CA SER A 118 -8.68 17.58 0.97
C SER A 118 -7.60 17.48 2.04
N LYS A 119 -7.77 18.23 3.13
CA LYS A 119 -6.92 18.16 4.32
C LYS A 119 -7.35 16.97 5.19
N GLU A 120 -6.83 15.79 4.89
CA GLU A 120 -7.02 14.63 5.76
C GLU A 120 -6.05 14.64 6.93
N ALA A 121 -6.58 14.74 8.15
CA ALA A 121 -5.79 14.63 9.37
C ALA A 121 -5.42 13.18 9.73
N MET A 122 -6.27 12.21 9.34
CA MET A 122 -6.10 10.79 9.64
C MET A 122 -6.40 9.95 8.40
N TYR A 123 -5.79 8.76 8.33
CA TYR A 123 -5.85 7.85 7.19
C TYR A 123 -5.33 8.51 5.91
N SER A 124 -5.42 7.84 4.76
CA SER A 124 -4.78 8.29 3.52
C SER A 124 -5.64 8.04 2.29
N LEU A 125 -6.92 8.39 2.36
CA LEU A 125 -7.88 8.07 1.31
C LEU A 125 -7.75 8.98 0.09
N TYR A 126 -7.47 10.26 0.32
CA TYR A 126 -7.34 11.32 -0.70
C TYR A 126 -5.92 11.88 -0.78
N ARG A 127 -5.00 11.37 0.04
CA ARG A 127 -3.66 11.92 0.13
C ARG A 127 -2.79 11.45 -1.02
N VAL A 128 -2.26 12.43 -1.74
CA VAL A 128 -1.43 12.21 -2.91
C VAL A 128 -0.27 13.20 -2.93
N ASN A 129 0.92 12.65 -3.11
CA ASN A 129 2.13 13.39 -3.38
C ASN A 129 2.37 13.43 -4.90
N GLN A 130 2.97 14.52 -5.38
CA GLN A 130 3.41 14.66 -6.75
C GLN A 130 4.92 14.90 -6.76
N ALA A 131 5.63 13.97 -7.38
CA ALA A 131 7.04 14.11 -7.72
C ALA A 131 7.14 14.21 -9.25
N ASN A 132 7.65 15.33 -9.76
CA ASN A 132 7.59 15.70 -11.18
C ASN A 132 6.14 15.68 -11.71
N LYS A 133 5.79 14.72 -12.57
CA LYS A 133 4.43 14.51 -13.13
C LYS A 133 3.79 13.21 -12.65
N LYS A 134 4.41 12.51 -11.70
CA LYS A 134 3.94 11.22 -11.19
C LYS A 134 3.17 11.44 -9.89
N LYS A 135 2.05 10.74 -9.74
CA LYS A 135 1.22 10.74 -8.52
C LYS A 135 1.58 9.54 -7.65
N ILE A 136 1.89 9.79 -6.38
CA ILE A 136 2.23 8.77 -5.39
C ILE A 136 1.17 8.79 -4.30
N TRP A 137 0.55 7.64 -4.06
CA TRP A 137 -0.50 7.46 -3.06
C TRP A 137 -0.01 6.53 -1.97
N HIS A 138 0.28 7.08 -0.80
CA HIS A 138 0.64 6.31 0.39
C HIS A 138 -0.61 5.77 1.07
N ILE A 139 -1.15 4.64 0.58
CA ILE A 139 -2.49 4.17 0.97
C ILE A 139 -2.59 3.79 2.46
N HIS A 140 -1.46 3.45 3.09
CA HIS A 140 -1.36 3.18 4.53
C HIS A 140 -0.74 4.33 5.34
N GLY A 141 -0.65 5.53 4.76
CA GLY A 141 -0.09 6.71 5.41
C GLY A 141 1.41 6.91 5.16
N GLU A 142 1.93 8.05 5.63
CA GLU A 142 3.28 8.53 5.28
C GLU A 142 4.00 9.18 6.47
N LEU A 143 5.34 9.20 6.44
CA LEU A 143 6.17 9.59 7.59
C LEU A 143 5.93 11.00 8.12
N ASN A 144 5.71 11.97 7.25
CA ASN A 144 5.53 13.35 7.67
C ASN A 144 4.10 13.58 8.24
N TRP A 145 3.17 12.64 8.04
CA TRP A 145 1.79 12.69 8.53
C TRP A 145 1.53 11.50 9.47
N LYS A 146 2.15 11.51 10.66
CA LYS A 146 2.07 10.42 11.65
C LYS A 146 0.67 9.85 11.89
N LYS A 147 -0.35 10.72 11.99
CA LYS A 147 -1.76 10.32 12.23
C LYS A 147 -2.41 9.59 11.04
N SER A 148 -1.76 9.58 9.88
CA SER A 148 -2.21 8.85 8.69
C SER A 148 -1.78 7.38 8.69
N ILE A 149 -0.76 7.02 9.49
CA ILE A 149 -0.18 5.67 9.52
C ILE A 149 -1.26 4.66 9.90
N CYS A 150 -1.52 3.72 8.99
CA CYS A 150 -2.41 2.59 9.20
C CYS A 150 -1.62 1.47 9.87
N LEU A 151 -1.74 1.34 11.19
CA LEU A 151 -1.04 0.34 11.98
C LEU A 151 -1.87 -0.03 13.21
N GLY A 152 -2.15 -1.33 13.38
CA GLY A 152 -3.08 -1.82 14.41
C GLY A 152 -4.49 -2.06 13.87
N TYR A 153 -5.21 -2.99 14.50
CA TYR A 153 -6.56 -3.38 14.05
C TYR A 153 -7.55 -2.23 14.16
N GLU A 154 -7.39 -1.33 15.13
CA GLU A 154 -8.24 -0.14 15.23
C GLU A 154 -8.08 0.76 14.00
N ARG A 155 -6.84 0.95 13.53
CA ARG A 155 -6.55 1.76 12.33
C ARG A 155 -7.07 1.11 11.06
N TYR A 156 -6.88 -0.19 10.87
CA TYR A 156 -7.42 -0.90 9.72
C TYR A 156 -8.96 -0.90 9.69
N GLY A 157 -9.61 -1.16 10.84
CA GLY A 157 -11.07 -1.14 10.93
C GLY A 157 -11.67 0.22 10.55
N ALA A 158 -11.09 1.30 11.08
CA ALA A 158 -11.52 2.64 10.72
C ALA A 158 -11.17 3.03 9.28
N ASN A 159 -10.04 2.55 8.72
CA ASN A 159 -9.71 2.75 7.31
C ASN A 159 -10.74 2.08 6.39
N ILE A 160 -11.12 0.83 6.68
CA ILE A 160 -12.19 0.12 5.95
C ILE A 160 -13.50 0.89 6.00
N GLN A 161 -13.88 1.42 7.17
CA GLN A 161 -15.10 2.23 7.29
C GLN A 161 -15.06 3.46 6.37
N LYS A 162 -13.92 4.17 6.31
CA LYS A 162 -13.75 5.31 5.42
C LYS A 162 -13.83 4.93 3.94
N VAL A 163 -13.12 3.88 3.54
CA VAL A 163 -13.16 3.36 2.16
C VAL A 163 -14.59 2.97 1.79
N ARG A 164 -15.31 2.26 2.68
CA ARG A 164 -16.71 1.89 2.49
C ARG A 164 -17.63 3.08 2.30
N ASN A 165 -17.50 4.10 3.13
CA ASN A 165 -18.33 5.30 3.02
C ASN A 165 -18.10 6.01 1.68
N PHE A 166 -16.83 6.17 1.28
CA PHE A 166 -16.47 6.75 -0.01
C PHE A 166 -17.07 5.97 -1.20
N ILE A 167 -16.98 4.63 -1.16
CA ILE A 167 -17.50 3.77 -2.21
C ILE A 167 -19.03 3.79 -2.27
N LEU A 168 -19.70 3.61 -1.12
CA LEU A 168 -21.13 3.33 -1.07
C LEU A 168 -21.99 4.59 -1.04
N GLN A 169 -21.56 5.60 -0.28
CA GLN A 169 -22.35 6.80 -0.01
C GLN A 169 -21.83 8.01 -0.80
N GLY A 170 -20.54 8.02 -1.15
CA GLY A 170 -19.86 9.23 -1.56
C GLY A 170 -19.51 10.09 -0.34
N VAL A 171 -18.95 11.27 -0.59
CA VAL A 171 -18.48 12.19 0.47
C VAL A 171 -18.63 13.64 0.02
N THR A 172 -18.76 14.55 0.99
CA THR A 172 -18.53 15.98 0.78
C THR A 172 -17.19 16.33 1.39
N LEU A 173 -16.27 16.87 0.60
CA LEU A 173 -14.95 17.29 1.03
C LEU A 173 -14.87 18.82 1.06
N ASN A 174 -14.23 19.36 2.09
CA ASN A 174 -13.83 20.76 2.09
C ASN A 174 -12.54 20.88 1.28
N GLU A 175 -12.61 21.55 0.12
CA GLU A 175 -11.42 21.83 -0.67
C GLU A 175 -10.56 22.91 0.02
N LYS A 176 -9.30 23.03 -0.42
CA LYS A 176 -8.31 24.00 0.11
C LYS A 176 -8.76 25.48 0.01
N LYS A 177 -9.89 25.78 -0.65
CA LYS A 177 -10.50 27.11 -0.82
C LYS A 177 -12.03 27.04 -0.64
N GLU A 178 -12.53 27.02 0.61
CA GLU A 178 -13.94 27.22 1.05
C GLU A 178 -15.13 26.66 0.24
N ASN A 179 -14.90 25.85 -0.80
CA ASN A 179 -15.88 25.23 -1.65
C ASN A 179 -16.03 23.77 -1.25
N GLU A 180 -17.28 23.34 -1.11
CA GLU A 180 -17.61 21.94 -0.89
C GLU A 180 -17.53 21.17 -2.21
N LEU A 181 -16.64 20.19 -2.28
CA LEU A 181 -16.60 19.21 -3.36
C LEU A 181 -17.46 18.00 -2.97
N LYS A 182 -18.59 17.84 -3.65
CA LYS A 182 -19.41 16.64 -3.53
C LYS A 182 -18.90 15.55 -4.48
N ILE A 183 -18.46 14.43 -3.90
CA ILE A 183 -18.08 13.23 -4.63
C ILE A 183 -19.20 12.21 -4.48
N ASP A 184 -19.82 11.85 -5.58
CA ASP A 184 -20.84 10.79 -5.61
C ASP A 184 -20.25 9.41 -5.30
N SER A 185 -21.13 8.48 -4.90
CA SER A 185 -20.77 7.08 -4.68
C SER A 185 -20.06 6.48 -5.90
N LEU A 186 -19.19 5.51 -5.66
CA LEU A 186 -18.44 4.86 -6.73
C LEU A 186 -19.37 4.28 -7.79
N LYS A 187 -20.49 3.66 -7.41
CA LYS A 187 -21.46 3.11 -8.38
C LYS A 187 -21.96 4.18 -9.34
N ARG A 188 -22.41 5.33 -8.82
CA ARG A 188 -22.90 6.45 -9.63
C ARG A 188 -21.80 7.03 -10.51
N ARG A 189 -20.58 7.16 -9.98
CA ARG A 189 -19.42 7.64 -10.76
C ARG A 189 -19.06 6.66 -11.87
N LEU A 190 -19.03 5.36 -11.59
CA LEU A 190 -18.75 4.32 -12.57
C LEU A 190 -19.77 4.39 -13.71
N GLU A 191 -21.05 4.60 -13.45
CA GLU A 191 -22.10 4.74 -14.49
C GLU A 191 -22.01 6.05 -15.30
N SER A 192 -21.20 7.03 -14.85
CA SER A 192 -21.08 8.35 -15.48
C SER A 192 -20.06 8.37 -16.62
N ASN A 193 -20.30 9.13 -17.69
CA ASN A 193 -19.37 9.18 -18.84
C ASN A 193 -18.07 9.95 -18.59
N ASN A 194 -17.94 10.62 -17.44
CA ASN A 194 -16.77 11.44 -17.11
C ASN A 194 -16.19 11.03 -15.74
N PHE A 195 -15.69 9.79 -15.65
CA PHE A 195 -15.08 9.28 -14.42
C PHE A 195 -13.71 9.92 -14.19
N GLU A 196 -13.59 10.67 -13.09
CA GLU A 196 -12.31 11.17 -12.60
C GLU A 196 -11.93 10.46 -11.30
N SER A 197 -10.67 10.01 -11.20
CA SER A 197 -10.15 9.38 -9.98
C SER A 197 -9.98 10.44 -8.89
N ARG A 198 -10.67 10.27 -7.77
CA ARG A 198 -10.65 11.15 -6.60
C ARG A 198 -9.90 10.54 -5.42
N SER A 199 -9.73 9.21 -5.42
CA SER A 199 -9.05 8.45 -4.38
C SER A 199 -8.25 7.32 -5.00
N TRP A 200 -7.23 6.83 -4.28
CA TRP A 200 -6.51 5.62 -4.67
C TRP A 200 -7.42 4.40 -4.88
N VAL A 201 -8.55 4.36 -4.16
CA VAL A 201 -9.57 3.31 -4.25
C VAL A 201 -10.13 3.20 -5.67
N ASP A 202 -10.26 4.31 -6.39
CA ASP A 202 -10.82 4.34 -7.74
C ASP A 202 -9.98 3.54 -8.74
N TYR A 203 -8.65 3.52 -8.57
CA TYR A 203 -7.76 2.78 -9.46
C TYR A 203 -8.04 1.28 -9.45
N PHE A 204 -8.49 0.72 -8.32
CA PHE A 204 -8.87 -0.69 -8.25
C PHE A 204 -10.04 -1.04 -9.19
N PHE A 205 -10.90 -0.08 -9.53
CA PHE A 205 -12.06 -0.32 -10.41
C PHE A 205 -11.84 0.10 -11.85
N MET A 206 -10.85 0.97 -12.10
CA MET A 206 -10.73 1.69 -13.37
C MET A 206 -9.36 1.59 -14.04
N SER A 207 -8.36 1.00 -13.40
CA SER A 207 -7.00 0.94 -13.94
C SER A 207 -6.41 -0.44 -13.78
N ASP A 208 -5.63 -0.88 -14.77
CA ASP A 208 -4.86 -2.10 -14.63
C ASP A 208 -3.85 -1.88 -13.49
N ILE A 209 -3.75 -2.80 -12.54
CA ILE A 209 -2.83 -2.70 -11.40
C ILE A 209 -1.82 -3.83 -11.46
N SER A 210 -0.53 -3.50 -11.40
CA SER A 210 0.53 -4.47 -11.13
C SER A 210 1.03 -4.29 -9.70
N ILE A 211 0.77 -5.29 -8.86
CA ILE A 211 1.19 -5.35 -7.46
C ILE A 211 2.57 -6.03 -7.38
N VAL A 212 3.55 -5.33 -6.83
CA VAL A 212 4.96 -5.76 -6.79
C VAL A 212 5.56 -5.52 -5.42
N GLY A 213 6.22 -6.53 -4.86
CA GLY A 213 6.93 -6.42 -3.58
C GLY A 213 6.00 -6.22 -2.38
N LEU A 214 4.70 -6.46 -2.52
CA LEU A 214 3.75 -6.47 -1.41
C LEU A 214 3.48 -7.91 -0.98
N GLY A 215 3.67 -8.22 0.30
CA GLY A 215 3.34 -9.56 0.82
C GLY A 215 1.86 -9.87 0.73
N LEU A 216 1.01 -8.86 0.94
CA LEU A 216 -0.45 -8.98 0.94
C LEU A 216 -0.94 -10.05 1.92
N ASP A 217 -0.33 -10.12 3.10
CA ASP A 217 -0.76 -11.02 4.18
C ASP A 217 -2.22 -10.75 4.56
N TYR A 218 -2.91 -11.72 5.17
CA TYR A 218 -4.34 -11.60 5.55
C TYR A 218 -4.68 -10.40 6.45
N HIS A 219 -3.66 -9.74 7.00
CA HIS A 219 -3.79 -8.57 7.86
C HIS A 219 -3.87 -7.25 7.10
N GLU A 220 -3.60 -7.23 5.79
CA GLU A 220 -3.90 -6.11 4.90
C GLU A 220 -5.41 -6.06 4.59
N MET A 221 -6.20 -6.00 5.68
CA MET A 221 -7.64 -6.30 5.69
C MET A 221 -8.43 -5.37 4.77
N ASP A 222 -7.98 -4.13 4.60
CA ASP A 222 -8.58 -3.15 3.70
C ASP A 222 -8.39 -3.50 2.23
N LEU A 223 -7.19 -3.95 1.82
CA LEU A 223 -6.94 -4.44 0.47
C LEU A 223 -7.73 -5.72 0.18
N TRP A 224 -7.74 -6.68 1.11
CA TRP A 224 -8.56 -7.89 0.97
C TRP A 224 -10.04 -7.58 0.84
N TRP A 225 -10.55 -6.70 1.71
CA TRP A 225 -11.92 -6.24 1.66
C TRP A 225 -12.23 -5.56 0.32
N LEU A 226 -11.32 -4.72 -0.19
CA LEU A 226 -11.51 -4.00 -1.44
C LEU A 226 -11.54 -4.94 -2.65
N LEU A 227 -10.68 -5.96 -2.69
CA LEU A 227 -10.67 -6.99 -3.74
C LEU A 227 -11.96 -7.82 -3.74
N ASP A 228 -12.42 -8.27 -2.57
CA ASP A 228 -13.70 -8.97 -2.43
C ASP A 228 -14.89 -8.09 -2.85
N TYR A 229 -14.92 -6.84 -2.41
CA TYR A 229 -15.95 -5.90 -2.82
C TYR A 229 -15.95 -5.72 -4.35
N ARG A 230 -14.78 -5.51 -4.95
CA ARG A 230 -14.62 -5.33 -6.40
C ARG A 230 -15.14 -6.51 -7.20
N VAL A 231 -14.79 -7.75 -6.84
CA VAL A 231 -15.25 -8.93 -7.59
C VAL A 231 -16.76 -9.12 -7.49
N ARG A 232 -17.36 -8.83 -6.33
CA ARG A 232 -18.83 -8.84 -6.14
C ARG A 232 -19.54 -7.79 -6.98
N GLU A 233 -18.98 -6.59 -7.08
CA GLU A 233 -19.55 -5.55 -7.94
C GLU A 233 -19.45 -5.93 -9.43
N LYS A 234 -18.36 -6.57 -9.84
CA LYS A 234 -18.22 -7.13 -11.19
C LYS A 234 -19.27 -8.22 -11.47
N SER A 235 -19.53 -9.11 -10.51
CA SER A 235 -20.53 -10.19 -10.66
C SER A 235 -21.97 -9.68 -10.72
N LYS A 236 -22.25 -8.50 -10.17
CA LYS A 236 -23.55 -7.81 -10.31
C LYS A 236 -23.76 -7.17 -11.69
N GLY A 237 -22.81 -7.32 -12.61
CA GLY A 237 -22.95 -6.85 -13.99
C GLY A 237 -22.59 -5.39 -14.21
N ILE A 238 -21.78 -4.77 -13.33
CA ILE A 238 -21.21 -3.45 -13.60
C ILE A 238 -20.20 -3.57 -14.75
N LYS A 239 -20.70 -3.43 -15.98
CA LYS A 239 -19.96 -3.66 -17.25
C LYS A 239 -18.70 -2.81 -17.43
N ARG A 240 -18.55 -1.74 -16.64
CA ARG A 240 -17.45 -0.79 -16.77
C ARG A 240 -16.18 -1.19 -16.02
N ILE A 241 -16.25 -2.18 -15.12
CA ILE A 241 -15.07 -2.73 -14.44
C ILE A 241 -14.42 -3.78 -15.37
N THR A 242 -13.54 -3.31 -16.26
CA THR A 242 -12.86 -4.14 -17.27
C THR A 242 -11.36 -4.30 -17.02
N ASN A 243 -10.82 -3.60 -16.04
CA ASN A 243 -9.39 -3.64 -15.68
C ASN A 243 -8.95 -4.97 -15.09
N GLU A 244 -7.65 -5.23 -15.15
CA GLU A 244 -6.99 -6.41 -14.60
C GLU A 244 -6.10 -6.04 -13.40
N ILE A 245 -6.10 -6.88 -12.36
CA ILE A 245 -5.18 -6.75 -11.23
C ILE A 245 -4.22 -7.93 -11.28
N LYS A 246 -2.92 -7.65 -11.32
CA LYS A 246 -1.84 -8.64 -11.34
C LYS A 246 -1.06 -8.60 -10.04
N TYR A 247 -0.73 -9.78 -9.53
CA TYR A 247 0.09 -9.94 -8.33
C TYR A 247 1.35 -10.71 -8.68
N TYR A 248 2.50 -10.04 -8.65
CA TYR A 248 3.80 -10.67 -8.90
C TYR A 248 4.32 -11.31 -7.62
N CYS A 249 4.60 -12.61 -7.70
CA CYS A 249 5.06 -13.42 -6.58
C CYS A 249 6.16 -14.37 -7.02
N THR A 250 6.97 -14.82 -6.07
CA THR A 250 7.91 -15.91 -6.33
C THR A 250 7.16 -17.21 -6.61
N ASP A 251 7.76 -18.13 -7.35
CA ASP A 251 7.24 -19.49 -7.56
C ASP A 251 7.07 -20.27 -6.24
N ILE A 252 7.86 -19.94 -5.22
CA ILE A 252 7.71 -20.47 -3.85
C ILE A 252 6.42 -19.93 -3.19
N GLU A 253 6.25 -18.61 -3.14
CA GLU A 253 5.03 -17.98 -2.62
C GLU A 253 3.80 -18.38 -3.42
N HIS A 254 3.98 -18.78 -4.69
CA HIS A 254 2.88 -19.19 -5.54
C HIS A 254 2.15 -20.44 -5.03
N GLN A 255 2.81 -21.24 -4.19
CA GLN A 255 2.25 -22.46 -3.58
C GLN A 255 1.41 -22.18 -2.34
N ASP A 256 1.43 -20.95 -1.81
CA ASP A 256 0.61 -20.54 -0.66
C ASP A 256 -0.89 -20.56 -1.02
N ASP A 257 -1.73 -21.07 -0.11
CA ASP A 257 -3.20 -21.03 -0.25
C ASP A 257 -3.74 -19.61 -0.45
N ARG A 258 -3.03 -18.59 0.03
CA ARG A 258 -3.28 -17.17 -0.26
C ARG A 258 -3.45 -16.90 -1.76
N MET A 259 -2.67 -17.56 -2.62
CA MET A 259 -2.77 -17.38 -4.07
C MET A 259 -4.11 -17.87 -4.62
N ARG A 260 -4.66 -18.94 -4.04
CA ARG A 260 -5.99 -19.45 -4.41
C ARG A 260 -7.08 -18.46 -4.04
N VAL A 261 -6.97 -17.83 -2.87
CA VAL A 261 -7.88 -16.75 -2.45
C VAL A 261 -7.75 -15.56 -3.40
N LEU A 262 -6.54 -15.11 -3.74
CA LEU A 262 -6.36 -14.00 -4.68
C LEU A 262 -6.99 -14.27 -6.04
N LYS A 263 -6.80 -15.48 -6.58
CA LYS A 263 -7.43 -15.92 -7.84
C LYS A 263 -8.96 -15.86 -7.75
N SER A 264 -9.55 -16.31 -6.64
CA SER A 264 -11.01 -16.25 -6.46
C SER A 264 -11.56 -14.82 -6.34
N LEU A 265 -10.74 -13.88 -5.88
CA LEU A 265 -11.03 -12.45 -5.83
C LEU A 265 -10.72 -11.71 -7.15
N GLY A 266 -10.44 -12.44 -8.24
CA GLY A 266 -10.22 -11.87 -9.57
C GLY A 266 -8.85 -11.20 -9.75
N VAL A 267 -7.85 -11.60 -8.95
CA VAL A 267 -6.45 -11.20 -9.11
C VAL A 267 -5.69 -12.27 -9.91
N ASN A 268 -5.01 -11.84 -10.97
CA ASN A 268 -4.14 -12.70 -11.76
C ASN A 268 -2.76 -12.78 -11.10
N THR A 269 -2.44 -13.93 -10.50
CA THR A 269 -1.15 -14.17 -9.85
C THR A 269 -0.10 -14.58 -10.90
N ILE A 270 0.99 -13.85 -10.99
CA ILE A 270 2.09 -14.09 -11.93
C ILE A 270 3.29 -14.64 -11.15
N PRO A 271 3.55 -15.96 -11.20
CA PRO A 271 4.73 -16.54 -10.58
C PRO A 271 5.98 -16.23 -11.41
N ILE A 272 7.04 -15.77 -10.73
CA ILE A 272 8.38 -15.61 -11.30
C ILE A 272 9.32 -16.55 -10.55
N GLN A 273 10.08 -17.34 -11.29
CA GLN A 273 11.03 -18.28 -10.71
C GLN A 273 12.09 -17.52 -9.90
N ILE A 274 12.28 -17.88 -8.63
CA ILE A 274 13.33 -17.28 -7.80
C ILE A 274 14.56 -18.18 -7.73
N GLU A 275 15.71 -17.62 -8.09
CA GLU A 275 16.99 -18.32 -8.05
C GLU A 275 17.64 -18.19 -6.67
N LYS A 276 18.57 -19.10 -6.36
CA LYS A 276 19.45 -18.98 -5.19
C LYS A 276 20.80 -18.44 -5.63
N GLN A 277 21.37 -17.55 -4.82
CA GLN A 277 22.74 -17.10 -4.94
C GLN A 277 23.71 -18.21 -4.48
N ALA A 278 25.00 -18.02 -4.74
CA ALA A 278 26.04 -18.97 -4.34
C ALA A 278 26.10 -19.22 -2.83
N ASP A 279 25.67 -18.26 -2.01
CA ASP A 279 25.57 -18.38 -0.54
C ASP A 279 24.26 -19.05 -0.06
N GLY A 280 23.42 -19.51 -0.99
CA GLY A 280 22.15 -20.17 -0.73
C GLY A 280 20.96 -19.23 -0.48
N LYS A 281 21.16 -17.91 -0.42
CA LYS A 281 20.07 -16.94 -0.24
C LYS A 281 19.27 -16.76 -1.53
N LEU A 282 18.01 -16.40 -1.39
CA LEU A 282 17.13 -16.11 -2.53
C LEU A 282 17.59 -14.82 -3.23
N ASN A 283 17.69 -14.86 -4.56
CA ASN A 283 18.13 -13.75 -5.39
C ASN A 283 16.96 -12.82 -5.72
N TYR A 284 16.55 -12.01 -4.75
CA TYR A 284 15.46 -11.06 -4.93
C TYR A 284 15.75 -9.99 -5.98
N TYR A 285 17.02 -9.62 -6.20
CA TYR A 285 17.38 -8.65 -7.23
C TYR A 285 16.98 -9.18 -8.61
N LYS A 286 17.41 -10.41 -8.93
CA LYS A 286 17.06 -11.09 -10.18
C LYS A 286 15.55 -11.28 -10.34
N PHE A 287 14.85 -11.66 -9.26
CA PHE A 287 13.39 -11.73 -9.26
C PHE A 287 12.75 -10.41 -9.70
N TYR A 288 13.19 -9.27 -9.15
CA TYR A 288 12.66 -7.96 -9.53
C TYR A 288 13.04 -7.55 -10.95
N GLU A 289 14.20 -7.95 -11.47
CA GLU A 289 14.57 -7.76 -12.88
C GLU A 289 13.60 -8.51 -13.81
N ASP A 290 13.25 -9.75 -13.48
CA ASP A 290 12.35 -10.56 -14.30
C ASP A 290 10.90 -10.04 -14.24
N VAL A 291 10.46 -9.54 -13.07
CA VAL A 291 9.19 -8.81 -12.93
C VAL A 291 9.19 -7.56 -13.82
N LEU A 292 10.26 -6.77 -13.79
CA LEU A 292 10.40 -5.55 -14.59
C LEU A 292 10.27 -5.87 -16.09
N LEU A 293 10.99 -6.90 -16.56
CA LEU A 293 10.95 -7.35 -17.95
C LEU A 293 9.55 -7.81 -18.37
N ASP A 294 8.82 -8.53 -17.51
CA ASP A 294 7.44 -8.93 -17.80
C ASP A 294 6.50 -7.72 -17.95
N ILE A 295 6.57 -6.77 -17.02
CA ILE A 295 5.76 -5.55 -17.08
C ILE A 295 6.08 -4.75 -18.37
N GLN A 296 7.35 -4.61 -18.71
CA GLN A 296 7.80 -3.91 -19.92
C GLN A 296 7.34 -4.61 -21.21
N LYS A 297 7.44 -5.94 -21.32
CA LYS A 297 6.98 -6.69 -22.51
C LYS A 297 5.49 -6.51 -22.78
N ARG A 298 4.68 -6.39 -21.73
CA ARG A 298 3.23 -6.18 -21.85
C ARG A 298 2.87 -4.78 -22.31
N ARG A 299 3.76 -3.81 -22.11
CA ARG A 299 3.58 -2.44 -22.58
C ARG A 299 4.02 -2.37 -24.02
N LYS A 300 3.06 -2.35 -24.94
CA LYS A 300 3.34 -2.03 -26.35
C LYS A 300 4.26 -0.81 -26.40
N PRO A 301 5.29 -0.77 -27.27
CA PRO A 301 6.12 0.40 -27.42
C PRO A 301 5.20 1.59 -27.71
N ILE A 302 5.32 2.63 -26.89
CA ILE A 302 4.75 3.93 -27.24
C ILE A 302 5.54 4.34 -28.47
N ILE A 303 5.00 4.10 -29.65
CA ILE A 303 5.53 4.66 -30.89
C ILE A 303 5.43 6.17 -30.67
N SER A 304 6.59 6.80 -30.49
CA SER A 304 6.72 8.25 -30.51
C SER A 304 6.32 8.72 -31.91
N SER A 305 5.06 9.13 -32.06
CA SER A 305 4.57 9.93 -33.19
C SER A 305 4.61 11.40 -32.81
#